data_AF-F9PSE8-F1
#
_entry.id   AF-F9PSE8-F1
#
_cell.length_a   1.000
_cell.length_b   1.000
_cell.length_c   1.000
_cell.angle_alpha   90.00
_cell.angle_beta   90.00
_cell.angle_gamma   90.00
#
_symmetry.space_group_name_H-M   'P 1'
#
loop_
_entity.id
_entity.type
_entity.pdbx_description
1 polymer ?
#
loop_
_entity_poly.entity_id
_entity_poly.type
_entity_poly.pdbx_seq_one_letter_code
_entity_poly.pdbx_strand_id
1 'polypeptide(L)'
;MSFQFKDNLIIVYKGTAGDFEWKDNVEGTYNITDTKQQRRALSYFDEMVEKFPDINKIYVSGHSKGGNKAQYIGVLRGDMSKLKKVYSFDGQGFNENFLKKYNKEITDNGYKIYNICNEYDYVNIIMRSVSNKIFIKSTTNIGNEDTRYSKIVHILGGVHSPYSMFKKENGILTLNEVVEQSEIMKNFEKLFEYYDANMDEEDNKFMYYRMSLLMMDSGKEVFGVECPISPKGFFKRFTKLTREFTKNESDLDASEITSLFKPILSDIGSIIIKGKISENSR
;
A
#
# COMPACT_ATOMS: atom_id res chain seq x y z
N MET A 1 17.12 -4.73 5.71
CA MET A 1 18.37 -5.49 5.57
C MET A 1 19.23 -4.79 4.54
N SER A 2 20.54 -4.91 4.65
CA SER A 2 21.47 -4.31 3.68
C SER A 2 22.54 -5.33 3.32
N PHE A 3 22.94 -5.36 2.06
CA PHE A 3 24.02 -6.22 1.59
C PHE A 3 24.81 -5.52 0.49
N GLN A 4 26.09 -5.87 0.40
CA GLN A 4 26.95 -5.42 -0.68
C GLN A 4 26.94 -6.45 -1.81
N PHE A 5 26.90 -5.96 -3.04
CA PHE A 5 27.08 -6.78 -4.23
C PHE A 5 27.96 -6.04 -5.21
N LYS A 6 29.22 -6.51 -5.35
CA LYS A 6 30.29 -5.75 -6.03
C LYS A 6 30.38 -4.34 -5.40
N ASP A 7 30.48 -3.29 -6.20
CA ASP A 7 30.60 -1.90 -5.72
C ASP A 7 29.26 -1.24 -5.35
N ASN A 8 28.22 -2.04 -5.12
CA ASN A 8 26.87 -1.56 -4.84
C ASN A 8 26.46 -1.88 -3.40
N LEU A 9 25.82 -0.91 -2.74
CA LEU A 9 25.06 -1.12 -1.52
C LEU A 9 23.58 -1.28 -1.89
N ILE A 10 22.97 -2.39 -1.48
CA ILE A 10 21.54 -2.65 -1.67
C ILE A 10 20.87 -2.63 -0.30
N ILE A 11 19.91 -1.73 -0.13
CA ILE A 11 19.15 -1.56 1.11
C ILE A 11 17.70 -1.97 0.84
N VAL A 12 17.24 -3.01 1.52
CA VAL A 12 15.89 -3.57 1.35
C VAL A 12 15.08 -3.44 2.63
N TYR A 13 13.97 -2.69 2.57
CA TYR A 13 13.05 -2.54 3.69
C TYR A 13 12.02 -3.66 3.71
N LYS A 14 11.82 -4.24 4.90
CA LYS A 14 10.74 -5.19 5.13
C LYS A 14 9.39 -4.47 5.02
N GLY A 15 8.42 -5.17 4.42
CA GLY A 15 7.01 -4.80 4.44
C GLY A 15 6.40 -4.88 5.85
N THR A 16 5.08 -4.85 5.91
CA THR A 16 4.34 -4.86 7.18
C THR A 16 4.69 -6.09 8.01
N ALA A 17 5.08 -5.86 9.26
CA ALA A 17 5.42 -6.92 10.20
C ALA A 17 4.97 -6.55 11.61
N GLY A 18 3.97 -7.28 12.11
CA GLY A 18 3.37 -7.04 13.42
C GLY A 18 2.56 -5.75 13.49
N ASP A 19 2.04 -5.49 14.67
CA ASP A 19 0.94 -4.54 14.88
C ASP A 19 1.38 -3.09 14.68
N PHE A 20 2.63 -2.76 14.99
CA PHE A 20 3.18 -1.40 14.81
C PHE A 20 3.25 -0.94 13.35
N GLU A 21 3.44 -1.85 12.41
CA GLU A 21 3.49 -1.49 10.98
C GLU A 21 2.08 -1.34 10.41
N TRP A 22 1.10 -2.11 10.89
CA TRP A 22 -0.31 -1.91 10.55
C TRP A 22 -0.83 -0.56 11.06
N LYS A 23 -0.45 -0.19 12.29
CA LYS A 23 -0.70 1.16 12.82
C LYS A 23 -0.12 2.24 11.92
N ASP A 24 1.16 2.10 11.55
CA ASP A 24 1.88 3.09 10.76
C ASP A 24 1.33 3.21 9.33
N ASN A 25 0.76 2.12 8.78
CA ASN A 25 0.00 2.16 7.53
C ASN A 25 -1.24 3.03 7.63
N VAL A 26 -2.04 2.85 8.70
CA VAL A 26 -3.26 3.64 8.92
C VAL A 26 -2.92 5.09 9.25
N GLU A 27 -1.95 5.34 10.14
CA GLU A 27 -1.47 6.68 10.47
C GLU A 27 -0.96 7.42 9.24
N GLY A 28 -0.31 6.72 8.31
CA GLY A 28 0.17 7.30 7.06
C GLY A 28 -0.92 7.81 6.12
N THR A 29 -2.21 7.47 6.33
CA THR A 29 -3.30 7.91 5.46
C THR A 29 -3.92 9.24 5.87
N TYR A 30 -3.72 9.71 7.11
CA TYR A 30 -4.38 10.92 7.60
C TYR A 30 -3.45 11.84 8.40
N ASN A 31 -3.60 13.15 8.16
CA ASN A 31 -3.11 14.26 8.98
C ASN A 31 -1.68 14.16 9.55
N ILE A 32 -0.77 13.55 8.80
CA ILE A 32 0.66 13.48 9.12
C ILE A 32 1.46 13.61 7.83
N THR A 33 2.63 14.24 7.89
CA THR A 33 3.55 14.19 6.77
C THR A 33 4.38 12.92 6.82
N ASP A 34 5.03 12.67 7.95
CA ASP A 34 6.02 11.60 8.10
C ASP A 34 5.57 10.64 9.18
N THR A 35 5.48 9.35 8.85
CA THR A 35 5.22 8.30 9.83
C THR A 35 6.46 7.96 10.63
N LYS A 36 6.30 7.31 11.79
CA LYS A 36 7.45 6.91 12.61
C LYS A 36 8.32 5.90 11.88
N GLN A 37 7.75 4.95 11.14
CA GLN A 37 8.53 3.93 10.44
C GLN A 37 9.24 4.49 9.21
N GLN A 38 8.69 5.49 8.51
CA GLN A 38 9.40 6.21 7.45
C GLN A 38 10.66 6.91 8.00
N ARG A 39 10.54 7.65 9.12
CA ARG A 39 11.70 8.29 9.76
C ARG A 39 12.76 7.27 10.20
N ARG A 40 12.35 6.13 10.76
CA ARG A 40 13.28 5.04 11.12
C ARG A 40 13.97 4.44 9.89
N ALA A 41 13.25 4.30 8.78
CA ALA A 41 13.83 3.86 7.52
C ALA A 41 14.91 4.84 7.03
N LEU A 42 14.67 6.15 7.14
CA LEU A 42 15.66 7.18 6.80
C LEU A 42 16.89 7.14 7.70
N SER A 43 16.73 7.04 9.02
CA SER A 43 17.87 6.91 9.93
C SER A 43 18.71 5.66 9.62
N TYR A 44 18.06 4.54 9.29
CA TYR A 44 18.76 3.32 8.87
C TYR A 44 19.48 3.49 7.53
N PHE A 45 18.88 4.22 6.57
CA PHE A 45 19.55 4.52 5.30
C PHE A 45 20.85 5.30 5.55
N ASP A 46 20.76 6.40 6.29
CA ASP A 46 21.89 7.28 6.58
C ASP A 46 23.00 6.51 7.32
N GLU A 47 22.65 5.68 8.33
CA GLU A 47 23.59 4.80 9.04
C GLU A 47 24.32 3.83 8.10
N MET A 48 23.61 3.22 7.15
CA MET A 48 24.21 2.28 6.21
C MET A 48 25.12 2.99 5.20
N VAL A 49 24.78 4.21 4.78
CA VAL A 49 25.65 5.00 3.89
C VAL A 49 26.95 5.37 4.60
N GLU A 50 26.89 5.76 5.88
CA GLU A 50 28.07 6.06 6.69
C GLU A 50 28.95 4.82 6.94
N LYS A 51 28.32 3.66 7.19
CA LYS A 51 29.02 2.40 7.44
C LYS A 51 29.78 1.87 6.21
N PHE A 52 29.38 2.29 5.01
CA PHE A 52 29.94 1.81 3.76
C PHE A 52 30.44 2.98 2.88
N PRO A 53 31.47 3.72 3.32
CA PRO A 53 31.89 4.97 2.66
C PRO A 53 32.42 4.76 1.23
N ASP A 54 33.01 3.59 0.96
CA ASP A 54 33.67 3.28 -0.31
C ASP A 54 32.71 2.81 -1.42
N ILE A 55 31.41 2.68 -1.13
CA ILE A 55 30.44 2.25 -2.14
C ILE A 55 30.15 3.37 -3.14
N ASN A 56 30.02 2.98 -4.41
CA ASN A 56 29.84 3.90 -5.53
C ASN A 56 28.36 4.09 -5.91
N LYS A 57 27.54 3.07 -5.66
CA LYS A 57 26.14 3.03 -6.07
C LYS A 57 25.27 2.47 -4.96
N ILE A 58 24.15 3.13 -4.71
CA ILE A 58 23.13 2.70 -3.75
C ILE A 58 21.85 2.39 -4.51
N TYR A 59 21.24 1.26 -4.16
CA TYR A 59 19.92 0.86 -4.61
C TYR A 59 19.05 0.60 -3.40
N VAL A 60 17.83 1.11 -3.44
CA VAL A 60 16.87 0.94 -2.34
C VAL A 60 15.66 0.20 -2.85
N SER A 61 15.17 -0.76 -2.07
CA SER A 61 14.01 -1.56 -2.46
C SER A 61 13.16 -1.96 -1.26
N GLY A 62 11.99 -2.51 -1.55
CA GLY A 62 11.07 -3.08 -0.57
C GLY A 62 9.73 -3.41 -1.22
N HIS A 63 8.94 -4.24 -0.54
CA HIS A 63 7.59 -4.61 -0.96
C HIS A 63 6.54 -4.00 -0.02
N SER A 64 5.36 -3.63 -0.53
CA SER A 64 4.24 -3.15 0.27
C SER A 64 4.64 -1.90 1.08
N LYS A 65 4.47 -1.91 2.41
CA LYS A 65 5.02 -0.85 3.29
C LYS A 65 6.54 -0.66 3.17
N GLY A 66 7.28 -1.71 2.84
CA GLY A 66 8.72 -1.63 2.54
C GLY A 66 8.97 -0.86 1.25
N GLY A 67 8.08 -0.99 0.27
CA GLY A 67 8.07 -0.20 -0.96
C GLY A 67 7.82 1.28 -0.67
N ASN A 68 6.84 1.59 0.18
CA ASN A 68 6.59 2.97 0.65
C ASN A 68 7.80 3.58 1.35
N LYS A 69 8.47 2.83 2.24
CA LYS A 69 9.73 3.27 2.87
C LYS A 69 10.82 3.52 1.84
N ALA A 70 10.95 2.65 0.83
CA ALA A 70 11.91 2.84 -0.25
C ALA A 70 11.63 4.12 -1.05
N GLN A 71 10.36 4.36 -1.42
CA GLN A 71 9.93 5.59 -2.10
C GLN A 71 10.24 6.83 -1.24
N TYR A 72 10.00 6.77 0.07
CA TYR A 72 10.33 7.84 1.01
C TYR A 72 11.82 8.21 0.99
N ILE A 73 12.72 7.22 0.96
CA ILE A 73 14.16 7.46 0.77
C ILE A 73 14.43 8.12 -0.58
N GLY A 74 13.78 7.64 -1.64
CA GLY A 74 13.89 8.22 -2.97
C GLY A 74 13.53 9.70 -3.01
N VAL A 75 12.47 10.10 -2.30
CA VAL A 75 12.08 11.50 -2.17
C VAL A 75 13.15 12.29 -1.40
N LEU A 76 13.58 11.84 -0.22
CA LEU A 76 14.43 12.65 0.68
C LEU A 76 15.94 12.59 0.44
N ARG A 77 16.41 11.61 -0.34
CA ARG A 77 17.84 11.39 -0.64
C ARG A 77 18.09 11.24 -2.14
N GLY A 78 17.10 11.56 -2.97
CA GLY A 78 17.22 11.43 -4.42
C GLY A 78 18.23 12.40 -5.04
N ASP A 79 18.60 13.47 -4.35
CA ASP A 79 19.68 14.38 -4.70
C ASP A 79 21.07 13.75 -4.51
N MET A 80 21.20 12.73 -3.65
CA MET A 80 22.43 12.01 -3.42
C MET A 80 22.91 11.34 -4.71
N SER A 81 24.11 11.72 -5.17
CA SER A 81 24.70 11.22 -6.43
C SER A 81 24.93 9.71 -6.43
N LYS A 82 25.21 9.12 -5.26
CA LYS A 82 25.39 7.67 -5.07
C LYS A 82 24.06 6.90 -5.16
N LEU A 83 22.92 7.50 -4.80
CA LEU A 83 21.61 6.85 -4.94
C LEU A 83 21.22 6.81 -6.42
N LYS A 84 21.22 5.60 -7.00
CA LYS A 84 21.00 5.42 -8.43
C LYS A 84 19.54 5.19 -8.79
N LYS A 85 18.90 4.23 -8.11
CA LYS A 85 17.51 3.84 -8.35
C LYS A 85 16.84 3.36 -7.08
N VAL A 86 15.54 3.61 -6.99
CA VAL A 86 14.64 3.08 -5.98
C VAL A 86 13.64 2.19 -6.69
N TYR A 87 13.54 0.93 -6.26
CA TYR A 87 12.62 -0.07 -6.79
C TYR A 87 11.66 -0.50 -5.69
N SER A 88 10.50 0.13 -5.65
CA SER A 88 9.36 -0.29 -4.84
C SER A 88 8.62 -1.42 -5.56
N PHE A 89 8.16 -2.43 -4.82
CA PHE A 89 7.27 -3.47 -5.33
C PHE A 89 5.92 -3.34 -4.63
N ASP A 90 4.86 -3.09 -5.40
CA ASP A 90 3.49 -2.88 -4.89
C ASP A 90 3.43 -1.92 -3.67
N GLY A 91 4.23 -0.87 -3.68
CA GLY A 91 4.30 0.06 -2.55
C GLY A 91 3.18 1.08 -2.59
N GLN A 92 2.48 1.25 -1.46
CA GLN A 92 1.46 2.30 -1.28
C GLN A 92 2.05 3.71 -1.41
N GLY A 93 1.21 4.65 -1.86
CA GLY A 93 1.55 6.05 -2.06
C GLY A 93 1.63 6.85 -0.76
N PHE A 94 1.39 8.16 -0.86
CA PHE A 94 1.48 9.12 0.23
C PHE A 94 0.25 10.03 0.27
N ASN A 95 -0.11 10.49 1.48
CA ASN A 95 -1.21 11.42 1.66
C ASN A 95 -0.87 12.85 1.18
N GLU A 96 -1.89 13.70 1.07
CA GLU A 96 -1.77 15.08 0.60
C GLU A 96 -0.80 15.96 1.43
N ASN A 97 -0.70 15.75 2.74
CA ASN A 97 0.20 16.53 3.59
C ASN A 97 1.68 16.19 3.31
N PHE A 98 1.98 14.94 2.99
CA PHE A 98 3.31 14.54 2.51
C PHE A 98 3.62 15.18 1.16
N LEU A 99 2.68 15.07 0.20
CA LEU A 99 2.86 15.65 -1.14
C LEU A 99 3.10 17.16 -1.09
N LYS A 100 2.34 17.89 -0.26
CA LYS A 100 2.49 19.34 -0.10
C LYS A 100 3.84 19.71 0.50
N LYS A 101 4.29 19.00 1.54
CA LYS A 101 5.56 19.30 2.20
C LYS A 101 6.77 18.99 1.31
N TYR A 102 6.73 17.89 0.57
CA TYR A 102 7.86 17.40 -0.23
C TYR A 102 7.68 17.60 -1.74
N ASN A 103 6.83 18.53 -2.16
CA ASN A 103 6.50 18.75 -3.57
C ASN A 103 7.75 18.98 -4.43
N LYS A 104 8.70 19.75 -3.92
CA LYS A 104 9.96 20.06 -4.61
C LYS A 104 10.81 18.80 -4.77
N GLU A 105 11.03 18.06 -3.68
CA GLU A 105 11.81 16.84 -3.67
C GLU A 105 11.18 15.77 -4.56
N ILE A 106 9.85 15.63 -4.55
CA ILE A 106 9.14 14.72 -5.45
C ILE A 106 9.41 15.09 -6.91
N THR A 107 9.33 16.37 -7.25
CA THR A 107 9.58 16.86 -8.62
C THR A 107 11.03 16.62 -9.04
N ASP A 108 11.98 16.98 -8.18
CA ASP A 108 13.41 16.89 -8.48
C ASP A 108 13.90 15.44 -8.52
N ASN A 109 13.38 14.57 -7.65
CA ASN A 109 13.93 13.24 -7.40
C ASN A 109 13.09 12.10 -7.98
N GLY A 110 11.84 12.35 -8.37
CA GLY A 110 10.88 11.33 -8.82
C GLY A 110 11.39 10.45 -9.97
N TYR A 111 12.28 10.97 -10.83
CA TYR A 111 12.89 10.21 -11.94
C TYR A 111 13.75 9.01 -11.50
N LYS A 112 14.12 8.92 -10.22
CA LYS A 112 14.84 7.77 -9.64
C LYS A 112 13.91 6.71 -9.04
N ILE A 113 12.63 7.01 -8.87
CA ILE A 113 11.69 6.21 -8.10
C ILE A 113 10.78 5.43 -9.04
N TYR A 114 10.86 4.10 -8.97
CA TYR A 114 10.03 3.19 -9.75
C TYR A 114 9.21 2.32 -8.81
N ASN A 115 7.93 2.18 -9.10
CA ASN A 115 7.06 1.21 -8.44
C ASN A 115 6.69 0.13 -9.45
N ILE A 116 7.20 -1.08 -9.21
CA ILE A 116 6.95 -2.26 -10.01
C ILE A 116 5.70 -2.89 -9.41
N CYS A 117 4.60 -2.78 -10.14
CA CYS A 117 3.26 -3.09 -9.65
C CYS A 117 2.74 -4.36 -10.33
N ASN A 118 2.03 -5.22 -9.60
CA ASN A 118 1.19 -6.21 -10.24
C ASN A 118 -0.05 -5.52 -10.82
N GLU A 119 -0.45 -5.86 -12.05
CA GLU A 119 -1.58 -5.23 -12.75
C GLU A 119 -2.94 -5.30 -12.01
N TYR A 120 -3.07 -6.24 -11.08
CA TYR A 120 -4.27 -6.44 -10.24
C TYR A 120 -4.06 -6.06 -8.76
N ASP A 121 -2.89 -5.56 -8.39
CA ASP A 121 -2.62 -5.23 -7.00
C ASP A 121 -3.35 -3.96 -6.55
N TYR A 122 -3.87 -4.00 -5.33
CA TYR A 122 -4.70 -2.96 -4.74
C TYR A 122 -3.93 -2.07 -3.76
N VAL A 123 -2.70 -2.43 -3.36
CA VAL A 123 -1.91 -1.64 -2.41
C VAL A 123 -1.21 -0.49 -3.12
N ASN A 124 -0.71 -0.72 -4.33
CA ASN A 124 -0.04 0.32 -5.12
C ASN A 124 -0.96 1.45 -5.59
N ILE A 125 -2.29 1.27 -5.49
CA ILE A 125 -3.31 2.29 -5.81
C ILE A 125 -3.85 3.02 -4.58
N ILE A 126 -3.39 2.67 -3.37
CA ILE A 126 -3.74 3.38 -2.14
C ILE A 126 -2.93 4.68 -2.04
N MET A 127 -3.64 5.78 -1.77
CA MET A 127 -3.09 7.14 -1.74
C MET A 127 -2.39 7.53 -3.05
N ARG A 128 -1.73 8.69 -3.07
CA ARG A 128 -1.14 9.24 -4.30
C ARG A 128 0.29 8.78 -4.52
N SER A 129 0.58 8.35 -5.75
CA SER A 129 1.92 7.93 -6.17
C SER A 129 2.88 9.11 -6.31
N VAL A 130 4.14 8.88 -5.93
CA VAL A 130 5.29 9.76 -6.21
C VAL A 130 6.31 9.11 -7.15
N SER A 131 5.91 7.99 -7.77
CA SER A 131 6.79 7.06 -8.46
C SER A 131 6.35 6.83 -9.89
N ASN A 132 7.31 6.43 -10.73
CA ASN A 132 7.04 5.92 -12.08
C ASN A 132 6.53 4.49 -11.97
N LYS A 133 5.22 4.28 -12.17
CA LYS A 133 4.61 2.95 -12.11
C LYS A 133 4.95 2.14 -13.37
N ILE A 134 5.33 0.88 -13.16
CA ILE A 134 5.51 -0.12 -14.22
C ILE A 134 4.67 -1.32 -13.84
N PHE A 135 3.64 -1.63 -14.63
CA PHE A 135 2.76 -2.75 -14.34
C PHE A 135 3.27 -4.04 -14.98
N ILE A 136 3.24 -5.11 -14.21
CA ILE A 136 3.74 -6.43 -14.55
C ILE A 136 2.58 -7.42 -14.48
N LYS A 137 2.51 -8.28 -15.49
CA LYS A 137 1.46 -9.30 -15.58
C LYS A 137 1.52 -10.26 -14.41
N SER A 138 0.36 -10.54 -13.83
CA SER A 138 0.25 -11.50 -12.74
C SER A 138 0.47 -12.94 -13.23
N THR A 139 1.17 -13.74 -12.44
CA THR A 139 1.22 -15.20 -12.56
C THR A 139 0.20 -15.89 -11.66
N THR A 140 -0.48 -15.13 -10.79
CA THR A 140 -1.51 -15.62 -9.88
C THR A 140 -2.89 -15.51 -10.53
N ASN A 141 -3.73 -16.53 -10.36
CA ASN A 141 -5.11 -16.51 -10.83
C ASN A 141 -6.05 -15.87 -9.79
N ILE A 142 -7.32 -15.68 -10.15
CA ILE A 142 -8.33 -15.01 -9.30
C ILE A 142 -8.87 -15.95 -8.18
N GLY A 143 -8.33 -17.17 -8.06
CA GLY A 143 -8.80 -18.22 -7.15
C GLY A 143 -10.02 -18.98 -7.68
N ASN A 144 -10.10 -20.28 -7.37
CA ASN A 144 -11.18 -21.19 -7.82
C ASN A 144 -12.22 -21.51 -6.71
N GLU A 145 -12.17 -20.87 -5.54
CA GLU A 145 -13.09 -21.17 -4.42
C GLU A 145 -14.47 -20.49 -4.58
N ASP A 146 -15.54 -21.16 -4.12
CA ASP A 146 -16.93 -20.76 -4.40
C ASP A 146 -17.42 -19.49 -3.69
N THR A 147 -16.81 -19.07 -2.57
CA THR A 147 -17.33 -17.91 -1.82
C THR A 147 -16.73 -16.59 -2.31
N ARG A 148 -17.57 -15.56 -2.48
CA ARG A 148 -17.15 -14.20 -2.88
C ARG A 148 -16.10 -13.61 -1.92
N TYR A 149 -16.16 -13.95 -0.63
CA TYR A 149 -15.19 -13.51 0.37
C TYR A 149 -13.83 -14.20 0.19
N SER A 150 -13.79 -15.53 0.00
CA SER A 150 -12.54 -16.25 -0.29
C SER A 150 -11.85 -15.74 -1.55
N LYS A 151 -12.61 -15.43 -2.61
CA LYS A 151 -12.05 -14.85 -3.84
C LYS A 151 -11.42 -13.48 -3.58
N ILE A 152 -12.08 -12.61 -2.82
CA ILE A 152 -11.51 -11.30 -2.43
C ILE A 152 -10.24 -11.51 -1.62
N VAL A 153 -10.24 -12.36 -0.59
CA VAL A 153 -9.04 -12.63 0.23
C VAL A 153 -7.91 -13.23 -0.62
N HIS A 154 -8.23 -14.12 -1.55
CA HIS A 154 -7.24 -14.72 -2.46
C HIS A 154 -6.66 -13.68 -3.43
N ILE A 155 -7.47 -12.78 -3.97
CA ILE A 155 -6.98 -11.65 -4.77
C ILE A 155 -6.09 -10.75 -3.89
N LEU A 156 -6.55 -10.40 -2.69
CA LEU A 156 -5.82 -9.50 -1.80
C LEU A 156 -4.50 -10.09 -1.26
N GLY A 157 -4.40 -11.41 -1.06
CA GLY A 157 -3.20 -12.08 -0.56
C GLY A 157 -2.32 -12.69 -1.65
N GLY A 158 -2.92 -13.27 -2.69
CA GLY A 158 -2.24 -13.94 -3.79
C GLY A 158 -1.61 -12.96 -4.78
N VAL A 159 -2.31 -11.87 -5.10
CA VAL A 159 -1.81 -10.84 -6.02
C VAL A 159 -0.81 -9.90 -5.32
N HIS A 160 -1.05 -9.53 -4.06
CA HIS A 160 -0.16 -8.65 -3.28
C HIS A 160 1.06 -9.41 -2.73
N SER A 161 1.84 -9.98 -3.64
CA SER A 161 3.03 -10.74 -3.37
C SER A 161 4.03 -10.45 -4.49
N PRO A 162 5.31 -10.14 -4.19
CA PRO A 162 6.30 -9.92 -5.23
C PRO A 162 6.38 -11.09 -6.19
N TYR A 163 6.27 -12.32 -5.68
CA TYR A 163 6.36 -13.56 -6.47
C TYR A 163 5.28 -13.67 -7.55
N SER A 164 4.14 -13.02 -7.36
CA SER A 164 3.07 -12.99 -8.37
C SER A 164 3.48 -12.26 -9.65
N MET A 165 4.56 -11.47 -9.62
CA MET A 165 5.12 -10.77 -10.78
C MET A 165 6.30 -11.49 -11.42
N PHE A 166 6.75 -12.63 -10.88
CA PHE A 166 7.91 -13.37 -11.41
C PHE A 166 7.49 -14.68 -12.07
N LYS A 167 8.08 -14.94 -13.23
CA LYS A 167 8.13 -16.27 -13.86
C LYS A 167 9.35 -17.02 -13.34
N LYS A 168 9.24 -18.34 -13.18
CA LYS A 168 10.37 -19.20 -12.84
C LYS A 168 10.66 -20.14 -14.01
N GLU A 169 11.79 -19.95 -14.65
CA GLU A 169 12.24 -20.77 -15.78
C GLU A 169 13.65 -21.26 -15.49
N ASN A 170 13.88 -22.58 -15.58
CA ASN A 170 15.19 -23.21 -15.33
C ASN A 170 15.83 -22.81 -13.98
N GLY A 171 15.00 -22.60 -12.94
CA GLY A 171 15.45 -22.20 -11.61
C GLY A 171 15.74 -20.70 -11.45
N ILE A 172 15.62 -19.91 -12.52
CA ILE A 172 15.83 -18.45 -12.50
C ILE A 172 14.47 -17.76 -12.40
N LEU A 173 14.37 -16.81 -11.47
CA LEU A 173 13.22 -15.92 -11.38
C LEU A 173 13.44 -14.69 -12.26
N THR A 174 12.52 -14.43 -13.18
CA THR A 174 12.50 -13.27 -14.07
C THR A 174 11.20 -12.51 -13.89
N LEU A 175 11.25 -11.17 -13.95
CA LEU A 175 10.02 -10.38 -13.98
C LEU A 175 9.19 -10.78 -15.21
N ASN A 176 7.89 -10.83 -15.02
CA ASN A 176 6.94 -11.12 -16.09
C ASN A 176 6.83 -9.92 -17.07
N GLU A 177 6.02 -10.06 -18.11
CA GLU A 177 5.82 -9.05 -19.14
C GLU A 177 5.24 -7.75 -18.57
N VAL A 178 5.74 -6.62 -19.09
CA VAL A 178 5.16 -5.30 -18.82
C VAL A 178 3.81 -5.22 -19.54
N VAL A 179 2.80 -4.77 -18.81
CA VAL A 179 1.42 -4.62 -19.28
C VAL A 179 0.88 -3.26 -18.87
N GLU A 180 -0.33 -2.94 -19.33
CA GLU A 180 -1.10 -1.84 -18.76
C GLU A 180 -1.71 -2.27 -17.42
N GLN A 181 -1.99 -1.30 -16.55
CA GLN A 181 -2.79 -1.56 -15.35
C GLN A 181 -4.16 -2.12 -15.76
N SER A 182 -4.70 -3.07 -14.99
CA SER A 182 -6.04 -3.58 -15.26
C SER A 182 -7.08 -2.46 -15.13
N GLU A 183 -8.08 -2.46 -16.02
CA GLU A 183 -9.14 -1.43 -16.02
C GLU A 183 -9.86 -1.33 -14.67
N ILE A 184 -10.10 -2.47 -14.02
CA ILE A 184 -10.69 -2.51 -12.68
C ILE A 184 -9.83 -1.77 -11.65
N MET A 185 -8.50 -1.95 -11.68
CA MET A 185 -7.60 -1.26 -10.74
C MET A 185 -7.42 0.21 -11.08
N LYS A 186 -7.44 0.60 -12.36
CA LYS A 186 -7.48 2.02 -12.75
C LYS A 186 -8.70 2.73 -12.16
N ASN A 187 -9.86 2.08 -12.22
CA ASN A 187 -11.09 2.66 -11.70
C ASN A 187 -11.10 2.72 -10.17
N PHE A 188 -10.54 1.71 -9.50
CA PHE A 188 -10.36 1.76 -8.04
C PHE A 188 -9.35 2.83 -7.62
N GLU A 189 -8.27 3.04 -8.38
CA GLU A 189 -7.31 4.10 -8.11
C GLU A 189 -8.00 5.47 -8.15
N LYS A 190 -8.77 5.77 -9.22
CA LYS A 190 -9.59 6.98 -9.31
C LYS A 190 -10.56 7.12 -8.13
N LEU A 191 -11.19 6.02 -7.70
CA LEU A 191 -12.12 6.02 -6.58
C LEU A 191 -11.41 6.38 -5.26
N PHE A 192 -10.23 5.79 -5.00
CA PHE A 192 -9.44 6.11 -3.81
C PHE A 192 -8.96 7.56 -3.84
N GLU A 193 -8.47 8.06 -4.97
CA GLU A 193 -8.11 9.47 -5.14
C GLU A 193 -9.30 10.40 -4.88
N TYR A 194 -10.49 10.02 -5.33
CA TYR A 194 -11.71 10.78 -5.08
C TYR A 194 -12.08 10.79 -3.59
N TYR A 195 -12.00 9.65 -2.91
CA TYR A 195 -12.23 9.59 -1.47
C TYR A 195 -11.19 10.39 -0.69
N ASP A 196 -9.91 10.29 -1.02
CA ASP A 196 -8.84 11.04 -0.36
C ASP A 196 -9.01 12.56 -0.51
N ALA A 197 -9.60 13.01 -1.63
CA ALA A 197 -9.85 14.43 -1.89
C ALA A 197 -11.14 14.98 -1.27
N ASN A 198 -12.17 14.14 -1.06
CA ASN A 198 -13.53 14.61 -0.74
C ASN A 198 -14.10 14.08 0.58
N MET A 199 -13.43 13.11 1.21
CA MET A 199 -13.87 12.54 2.49
C MET A 199 -13.26 13.35 3.64
N ASP A 200 -14.09 13.70 4.63
CA ASP A 200 -13.62 14.36 5.85
C ASP A 200 -12.59 13.47 6.59
N GLU A 201 -11.68 14.10 7.35
CA GLU A 201 -10.57 13.41 8.01
C GLU A 201 -11.02 12.22 8.88
N GLU A 202 -12.08 12.40 9.68
CA GLU A 202 -12.61 11.33 10.53
C GLU A 202 -13.13 10.13 9.73
N ASP A 203 -13.79 10.40 8.60
CA ASP A 203 -14.36 9.37 7.73
C ASP A 203 -13.24 8.63 6.98
N ASN A 204 -12.23 9.36 6.47
CA ASN A 204 -11.09 8.79 5.76
C ASN A 204 -10.27 7.89 6.70
N LYS A 205 -9.99 8.38 7.92
CA LYS A 205 -9.35 7.61 8.98
C LYS A 205 -10.13 6.34 9.33
N PHE A 206 -11.45 6.44 9.50
CA PHE A 206 -12.30 5.28 9.77
C PHE A 206 -12.26 4.27 8.61
N MET A 207 -12.36 4.73 7.36
CA MET A 207 -12.32 3.87 6.18
C MET A 207 -11.01 3.07 6.11
N TYR A 208 -9.85 3.73 6.21
CA TYR A 208 -8.55 3.05 6.14
C TYR A 208 -8.28 2.17 7.36
N TYR A 209 -8.75 2.56 8.55
CA TYR A 209 -8.73 1.68 9.72
C TYR A 209 -9.53 0.39 9.50
N ARG A 210 -10.71 0.50 8.89
CA ARG A 210 -11.55 -0.68 8.58
C ARG A 210 -10.97 -1.53 7.45
N MET A 211 -10.34 -0.93 6.46
CA MET A 211 -9.61 -1.65 5.42
C MET A 211 -8.45 -2.45 5.98
N SER A 212 -7.66 -1.87 6.88
CA SER A 212 -6.50 -2.56 7.47
C SER A 212 -6.92 -3.81 8.26
N LEU A 213 -8.06 -3.75 8.97
CA LEU A 213 -8.62 -4.92 9.68
C LEU A 213 -8.95 -6.10 8.77
N LEU A 214 -9.41 -5.85 7.53
CA LEU A 214 -9.69 -6.92 6.57
C LEU A 214 -8.42 -7.57 6.01
N MET A 215 -7.32 -6.82 6.00
CA MET A 215 -6.03 -7.26 5.49
C MET A 215 -5.15 -7.92 6.56
N MET A 216 -5.53 -7.83 7.83
CA MET A 216 -4.83 -8.49 8.92
C MET A 216 -5.25 -9.96 8.98
N ASP A 217 -4.30 -10.85 8.70
CA ASP A 217 -4.48 -12.30 8.82
C ASP A 217 -4.49 -12.68 10.31
N SER A 218 -5.67 -12.64 10.95
CA SER A 218 -5.88 -12.99 12.37
C SER A 218 -4.83 -12.40 13.34
N GLY A 219 -4.58 -11.09 13.25
CA GLY A 219 -3.75 -10.36 14.20
C GLY A 219 -4.61 -9.76 15.31
N LYS A 220 -4.25 -10.01 16.57
CA LYS A 220 -4.88 -9.41 17.75
C LYS A 220 -4.62 -7.89 17.73
N GLU A 221 -5.65 -7.13 17.38
CA GLU A 221 -5.78 -5.67 17.60
C GLU A 221 -4.95 -4.75 16.68
N VAL A 222 -5.64 -3.82 16.00
CA VAL A 222 -5.01 -2.65 15.35
C VAL A 222 -4.76 -1.62 16.45
N PHE A 223 -3.55 -1.57 17.00
CA PHE A 223 -3.21 -0.55 17.99
C PHE A 223 -2.96 0.81 17.32
N GLY A 224 -3.61 1.87 17.82
CA GLY A 224 -3.60 3.24 17.26
C GLY A 224 -4.62 4.11 17.97
N VAL A 225 -4.99 5.28 17.43
CA VAL A 225 -6.32 5.81 17.80
C VAL A 225 -7.30 4.87 17.14
N GLU A 226 -7.70 3.84 17.87
CA GLU A 226 -8.74 2.94 17.40
C GLU A 226 -9.93 3.80 17.01
N CYS A 227 -10.43 3.58 15.79
CA CYS A 227 -11.69 4.14 15.37
C CYS A 227 -12.68 2.98 15.21
N PRO A 228 -12.99 2.23 16.30
CA PRO A 228 -13.84 1.05 16.19
C PRO A 228 -15.30 1.48 15.95
N ILE A 229 -15.63 2.72 16.29
CA ILE A 229 -16.95 3.31 16.15
C ILE A 229 -16.98 4.11 14.85
N SER A 230 -17.92 3.78 13.98
CA SER A 230 -18.24 4.57 12.80
C SER A 230 -18.55 6.02 13.18
N PRO A 231 -17.93 7.03 12.53
CA PRO A 231 -18.34 8.42 12.69
C PRO A 231 -19.83 8.58 12.42
N LYS A 232 -20.50 9.44 13.19
CA LYS A 232 -21.95 9.63 13.05
C LYS A 232 -22.27 10.13 11.64
N GLY A 233 -23.06 9.35 10.90
CA GLY A 233 -23.45 9.67 9.52
C GLY A 233 -22.43 9.26 8.44
N PHE A 234 -21.33 8.58 8.80
CA PHE A 234 -20.31 8.08 7.87
C PHE A 234 -20.95 7.35 6.69
N PHE A 235 -21.78 6.34 6.95
CA PHE A 235 -22.43 5.55 5.90
C PHE A 235 -23.20 6.40 4.88
N LYS A 236 -23.93 7.42 5.37
CA LYS A 236 -24.69 8.33 4.52
C LYS A 236 -23.75 9.17 3.64
N ARG A 237 -22.64 9.68 4.21
CA ARG A 237 -21.63 10.46 3.49
C ARG A 237 -20.86 9.60 2.49
N PHE A 238 -20.42 8.41 2.90
CA PHE A 238 -19.77 7.42 2.03
C PHE A 238 -20.64 7.05 0.83
N THR A 239 -21.91 6.69 1.05
CA THR A 239 -22.84 6.37 -0.05
C THR A 239 -23.10 7.59 -0.95
N LYS A 240 -23.17 8.80 -0.39
CA LYS A 240 -23.31 10.02 -1.18
C LYS A 240 -22.10 10.23 -2.09
N LEU A 241 -20.89 10.22 -1.54
CA LEU A 241 -19.64 10.38 -2.29
C LEU A 241 -19.48 9.32 -3.37
N THR A 242 -19.78 8.05 -3.04
CA THR A 242 -19.73 6.95 -4.01
C THR A 242 -20.68 7.19 -5.18
N ARG A 243 -21.92 7.62 -4.91
CA ARG A 243 -22.88 7.94 -5.96
C ARG A 243 -22.49 9.17 -6.78
N GLU A 244 -21.81 10.15 -6.18
CA GLU A 244 -21.31 11.33 -6.89
C GLU A 244 -20.17 10.95 -7.84
N PHE A 245 -19.25 10.10 -7.39
CA PHE A 245 -18.20 9.53 -8.24
C PHE A 245 -18.79 8.77 -9.44
N THR A 246 -19.68 7.79 -9.20
CA THR A 246 -20.25 6.94 -10.27
C THR A 246 -21.23 7.65 -11.19
N LYS A 247 -21.64 8.90 -10.87
CA LYS A 247 -22.42 9.73 -11.81
C LYS A 247 -21.55 10.39 -12.86
N ASN A 248 -20.29 10.68 -12.51
CA ASN A 248 -19.35 11.39 -13.35
C ASN A 248 -18.35 10.43 -14.02
N GLU A 249 -18.20 9.22 -13.49
CA GLU A 249 -17.36 8.14 -14.02
C GLU A 249 -18.24 6.94 -14.40
N SER A 250 -18.08 6.41 -15.62
CA SER A 250 -18.96 5.37 -16.19
C SER A 250 -18.59 3.93 -15.83
N ASP A 251 -17.42 3.71 -15.22
CA ASP A 251 -16.74 2.41 -15.33
C ASP A 251 -16.83 1.54 -14.07
N LEU A 252 -17.45 2.04 -12.99
CA LEU A 252 -17.79 1.28 -11.79
C LEU A 252 -19.23 1.59 -11.35
N ASP A 253 -20.02 0.56 -11.05
CA ASP A 253 -21.36 0.76 -10.52
C ASP A 253 -21.36 0.96 -8.99
N ALA A 254 -22.25 1.83 -8.50
CA ALA A 254 -22.33 2.16 -7.08
C ALA A 254 -22.70 0.95 -6.21
N SER A 255 -23.48 -0.01 -6.74
CA SER A 255 -23.83 -1.24 -6.03
C SER A 255 -22.64 -2.21 -5.97
N GLU A 256 -21.80 -2.24 -7.00
CA GLU A 256 -20.55 -3.02 -7.03
C GLU A 256 -19.56 -2.50 -5.98
N ILE A 257 -19.34 -1.19 -5.95
CA ILE A 257 -18.51 -0.53 -4.93
C ILE A 257 -19.10 -0.80 -3.54
N THR A 258 -20.39 -0.56 -3.33
CA THR A 258 -21.04 -0.81 -2.04
C THR A 258 -20.90 -2.28 -1.62
N SER A 259 -20.98 -3.21 -2.55
CA SER A 259 -20.81 -4.63 -2.27
C SER A 259 -19.37 -5.01 -1.94
N LEU A 260 -18.37 -4.37 -2.56
CA LEU A 260 -16.96 -4.57 -2.26
C LEU A 260 -16.61 -4.01 -0.87
N PHE A 261 -17.11 -2.82 -0.56
CA PHE A 261 -16.89 -2.17 0.72
C PHE A 261 -17.83 -2.71 1.82
N LYS A 262 -18.79 -3.58 1.50
CA LYS A 262 -19.74 -4.15 2.47
C LYS A 262 -19.08 -4.70 3.76
N PRO A 263 -17.93 -5.42 3.71
CA PRO A 263 -17.24 -5.87 4.92
C PRO A 263 -16.62 -4.73 5.75
N ILE A 264 -16.24 -3.63 5.09
CA ILE A 264 -15.74 -2.38 5.70
C ILE A 264 -16.91 -1.60 6.33
N LEU A 265 -18.07 -1.67 5.70
CA LEU A 265 -19.26 -0.92 6.07
C LEU A 265 -20.11 -1.62 7.15
N SER A 266 -20.19 -2.95 7.19
CA SER A 266 -21.03 -3.67 8.17
C SER A 266 -20.54 -3.50 9.61
N ASP A 267 -21.47 -3.33 10.56
CA ASP A 267 -21.16 -3.23 11.99
C ASP A 267 -20.50 -4.53 12.53
N ILE A 268 -19.49 -4.33 13.37
CA ILE A 268 -18.53 -5.32 13.89
C ILE A 268 -19.17 -6.32 14.89
N GLY A 269 -20.50 -6.40 15.02
CA GLY A 269 -21.14 -7.39 15.88
C GLY A 269 -20.71 -8.83 15.55
N SER A 270 -20.50 -9.17 14.28
CA SER A 270 -20.17 -10.54 13.85
C SER A 270 -18.67 -10.88 13.80
N ILE A 271 -17.78 -9.87 13.69
CA ILE A 271 -16.33 -10.08 13.55
C ILE A 271 -15.66 -10.21 14.94
N ILE A 272 -16.07 -9.41 15.92
CA ILE A 272 -15.61 -9.55 17.32
C ILE A 272 -16.10 -10.86 17.95
N ILE A 273 -17.31 -11.34 17.61
CA ILE A 273 -17.85 -12.59 18.14
C ILE A 273 -17.03 -13.81 17.70
N LYS A 274 -16.52 -13.84 16.45
CA LYS A 274 -15.65 -14.94 16.00
C LYS A 274 -14.29 -14.96 16.69
N GLY A 275 -13.72 -13.80 17.02
CA GLY A 275 -12.46 -13.71 17.76
C GLY A 275 -12.58 -14.17 19.22
N LYS A 276 -13.71 -13.90 19.89
CA LYS A 276 -13.96 -14.34 21.27
C LYS A 276 -14.36 -15.82 21.39
N ILE A 277 -15.02 -16.40 20.40
CA ILE A 277 -15.44 -17.81 20.46
C ILE A 277 -14.24 -18.77 20.29
N SER A 278 -13.19 -18.39 19.55
CA SER A 278 -12.02 -19.26 19.35
C SER A 278 -11.05 -19.29 20.54
N GLU A 279 -11.03 -18.25 21.38
CA GLU A 279 -10.21 -18.23 22.60
C GLU A 279 -10.81 -19.07 23.75
N ASN A 280 -12.13 -19.30 23.74
CA ASN A 280 -12.82 -20.11 24.76
C ASN A 280 -12.96 -21.60 24.37
N SER A 281 -12.36 -22.02 23.26
CA SER A 281 -12.41 -23.41 22.78
C SER A 281 -11.03 -24.10 22.71
N ARG A 282 -10.12 -23.76 23.64
CA ARG A 282 -8.90 -24.54 23.91
C ARG A 282 -8.88 -25.00 25.35
#